data_AF-A0A379ZIU4-F1
#
_entry.id   AF-A0A379ZIU4-F1
#
_cell.length_a   1.000
_cell.length_b   1.000
_cell.length_c   1.000
_cell.angle_alpha   90.00
_cell.angle_beta   90.00
_cell.angle_gamma   90.00
#
_symmetry.space_group_name_H-M   'P 1'
#
loop_
_entity.id
_entity.type
_entity.pdbx_description
1 polymer ?
#
loop_
_entity_poly.entity_id
_entity_poly.type
_entity_poly.pdbx_seq_one_letter_code
_entity_poly.pdbx_strand_id
1 'polypeptide(L)' 'MIGIGGVEGDVRRINVRATEIQLSDRSTMIVPNSQLISQNVRNATMGNAQG' A
#
# COMPACT_ATOMS: atom_id res chain seq x y z
N MET A 1 7.04 -1.78 0.28
CA MET A 1 6.44 -0.77 1.17
C MET A 1 5.79 0.37 0.38
N ILE A 2 4.53 0.63 0.70
CA ILE A 2 3.67 1.67 0.15
C ILE A 2 3.21 2.58 1.29
N GLY A 3 3.15 3.89 1.04
CA GLY A 3 2.62 4.88 1.97
C GLY A 3 1.37 5.54 1.42
N ILE A 4 0.27 5.53 2.19
CA ILE A 4 -0.99 6.22 1.86
C ILE A 4 -1.60 6.84 3.11
N GLY A 5 -2.05 8.11 3.03
CA GLY A 5 -2.77 8.76 4.14
C GLY A 5 -1.98 8.85 5.46
N GLY A 6 -0.64 8.87 5.40
CA GLY A 6 0.23 8.89 6.59
C GLY A 6 0.53 7.52 7.19
N VAL A 7 0.03 6.43 6.59
CA VAL A 7 0.30 5.05 7.01
C VAL A 7 1.22 4.39 5.99
N GLU A 8 2.26 3.69 6.47
CA GLU A 8 3.19 2.91 5.65
C GLU A 8 3.06 1.41 5.96
N GLY A 9 3.14 0.58 4.93
CA GLY A 9 3.09 -0.87 5.08
C GLY A 9 3.42 -1.62 3.80
N ASP A 10 3.35 -2.94 3.83
CA ASP A 10 3.63 -3.80 2.68
C ASP A 10 2.35 -4.34 2.07
N VAL A 11 2.22 -4.22 0.75
CA VAL A 11 1.08 -4.78 0.01
C VAL A 11 1.13 -6.30 0.11
N ARG A 12 0.10 -6.91 0.70
CA ARG A 12 -0.03 -8.36 0.81
C ARG A 12 -0.83 -8.95 -0.33
N ARG A 13 -1.95 -8.31 -0.67
CA ARG A 13 -2.87 -8.80 -1.70
C ARG A 13 -3.60 -7.63 -2.34
N ILE A 14 -3.81 -7.74 -3.65
CA ILE A 14 -4.65 -6.81 -4.42
C ILE A 14 -5.87 -7.59 -4.90
N ASN A 15 -7.06 -7.13 -4.53
CA ASN A 15 -8.34 -7.61 -5.03
C ASN A 15 -8.98 -6.54 -5.92
N VAL A 16 -10.06 -6.90 -6.64
CA VAL A 16 -10.72 -6.00 -7.61
C VAL A 16 -11.21 -4.68 -6.99
N ARG A 17 -11.65 -4.68 -5.73
CA ARG A 17 -12.20 -3.49 -5.04
C ARG A 17 -11.32 -2.93 -3.94
N ALA A 18 -10.39 -3.71 -3.40
CA ALA A 18 -9.58 -3.31 -2.27
C ALA A 18 -8.20 -3.97 -2.29
N THR A 19 -7.24 -3.31 -1.64
CA THR A 19 -5.88 -3.77 -1.43
C THR A 19 -5.64 -3.96 0.06
N GLU A 20 -5.05 -5.09 0.42
CA GLU A 20 -4.65 -5.42 1.78
C GLU A 20 -3.18 -5.04 1.98
N ILE A 21 -2.93 -4.22 2.99
CA ILE A 21 -1.61 -3.72 3.36
C ILE A 21 -1.31 -4.18 4.78
N GLN A 22 -0.20 -4.89 4.97
CA GLN A 22 0.30 -5.28 6.27
C GLN A 22 1.07 -4.11 6.89
N LEU A 23 0.67 -3.70 8.09
CA LEU A 23 1.36 -2.69 8.87
C LEU A 23 2.49 -3.32 9.72
N SER A 24 3.34 -2.47 10.29
CA SER A 24 4.50 -2.90 11.10
C SER A 24 4.10 -3.67 12.37
N ASP A 25 2.90 -3.42 12.89
CA ASP A 25 2.34 -4.09 14.07
C ASP A 25 1.64 -5.43 13.73
N ARG A 26 1.77 -5.92 12.48
CA ARG A 26 1.11 -7.12 11.97
C ARG A 26 -0.42 -7.03 11.86
N SER A 27 -0.99 -5.83 11.94
CA SER A 27 -2.38 -5.58 11.56
C SER A 27 -2.52 -5.41 10.04
N THR A 28 -3.71 -5.72 9.53
CA THR A 28 -4.04 -5.60 8.10
C THR A 28 -4.93 -4.39 7.86
N MET A 29 -4.45 -3.43 7.08
CA MET A 29 -5.22 -2.30 6.60
C MET A 29 -5.85 -2.65 5.24
N ILE A 30 -7.17 -2.53 5.14
CA ILE A 30 -7.92 -2.73 3.89
C ILE A 30 -8.20 -1.36 3.27
N VAL A 31 -7.60 -1.10 2.11
CA VAL A 31 -7.73 0.17 1.41
C VAL A 31 -8.57 -0.03 0.14
N PRO A 32 -9.69 0.69 -0.05
CA PRO A 32 -10.42 0.71 -1.32
C PRO A 32 -9.52 1.17 -2.47
N ASN A 33 -9.55 0.47 -3.60
CA ASN A 33 -8.68 0.81 -4.73
C ASN A 33 -8.92 2.23 -5.26
N SER A 34 -10.17 2.74 -5.13
CA SER A 34 -10.50 4.12 -5.47
C SER A 34 -9.68 5.14 -4.66
N GLN A 35 -9.29 4.84 -3.42
CA GLN A 35 -8.43 5.72 -2.61
C GLN A 35 -6.98 5.71 -3.13
N LEU A 36 -6.46 4.55 -3.53
CA LEU A 36 -5.13 4.45 -4.15
C LEU A 36 -5.04 5.23 -5.48
N ILE A 37 -6.16 5.32 -6.21
CA ILE A 37 -6.23 6.05 -7.49
C ILE A 37 -6.37 7.56 -7.27
N SER A 38 -7.15 7.97 -6.27
CA SER A 38 -7.54 9.36 -6.06
C SER A 38 -6.62 10.14 -5.13
N GLN A 39 -5.77 9.47 -4.34
CA GLN A 39 -4.89 10.10 -3.37
C GLN A 39 -3.42 9.95 -3.75
N ASN A 40 -2.58 10.83 -3.19
CA ASN A 40 -1.14 10.73 -3.35
C ASN A 40 -0.63 9.46 -2.64
N VAL A 41 0.10 8.64 -3.40
CA VAL A 41 0.70 7.40 -2.92
C VAL A 41 2.22 7.51 -2.98
N ARG A 42 2.89 7.12 -1.91
CA ARG A 42 4.35 7.00 -1.86
C ARG A 42 4.77 5.56 -2.15
N ASN A 43 5.53 5.35 -3.22
CA ASN A 43 6.17 4.05 -3.49
C ASN A 43 7.61 4.07 -2.95
N ALA A 44 7.85 3.42 -1.81
CA ALA A 44 9.18 3.36 -1.20
C ALA A 44 10.07 2.25 -1.80
N THR A 45 9.50 1.34 -2.59
CA THR A 45 10.24 0.24 -3.25
C THR A 45 10.78 0.59 -4.63
N MET A 46 10.34 1.70 -5.23
CA MET A 46 10.66 2.07 -6.63
C MET A 46 12.16 2.34 -6.89
N GLY A 47 12.93 2.70 -5.86
CA GLY A 47 14.39 2.92 -5.96
C GLY A 47 15.25 1.66 -5.79
N ASN A 48 14.66 0.55 -5.31
CA ASN A 48 15.36 -0.73 -5.09
C ASN A 48 14.94 -1.80 -6.10
N ALA A 49 14.42 -1.40 -7.27
CA ALA A 49 14.38 -2.30 -8.42
C ALA A 49 15.83 -2.50 -8.89
N GLN A 50 16.58 -3.36 -8.20
CA GLN A 50 17.78 -3.96 -8.77
C GLN A 50 17.32 -4.72 -10.01
N GLY A 51 17.61 -4.17 -11.18
CA GLY A 51 17.46 -4.84 -12.46
C GLY A 51 18.40 -6.03 -12.58
#